data_AF-A0A954RDJ1-F1
#
_entry.id   AF-A0A954RDJ1-F1
#
_cell.length_a   1.000
_cell.length_b   1.000
_cell.length_c   1.000
_cell.angle_alpha   90.00
_cell.angle_beta   90.00
_cell.angle_gamma   90.00
#
_symmetry.space_group_name_H-M   'P 1'
#
loop_
_entity.id
_entity.type
_entity.pdbx_description
1 polymer ?
#
loop_
_entity_poly.entity_id
_entity_poly.type
_entity_poly.pdbx_seq_one_letter_code
_entity_poly.pdbx_strand_id
1 'polypeptide(L)'
;MIRDKVKTDKTRKVLLFFTDLQTGPPPEVRPIRCLWPFDFSDYIAADAREKKQRVLDALHAGMLWLAENCGWAPQPLEDAYVEAVARDLTLKASLKKTWPSPDRRYRVRVDFRFDIDAVYLDAVLTKYHGSQEVARLKLGKARPYRGCMFDYGAEGEWTAPTVFELRSSSFIKEKWTVDFASAMPHDAYGPQNDAR
;
A
#
# COMPACT_ATOMS: atom_id res chain seq x y z
N MET A 1 8.69 -0.30 -11.78
CA MET A 1 7.46 -1.13 -11.70
C MET A 1 7.68 -2.30 -12.62
N ILE A 2 7.94 -3.48 -12.07
CA ILE A 2 8.16 -4.70 -12.86
C ILE A 2 6.85 -5.01 -13.57
N ARG A 3 6.92 -5.07 -14.91
CA ARG A 3 5.76 -5.32 -15.76
C ARG A 3 5.66 -6.77 -16.21
N ASP A 4 6.71 -7.55 -15.96
CA ASP A 4 6.79 -8.93 -16.41
C ASP A 4 6.08 -9.85 -15.42
N LYS A 5 5.16 -10.64 -15.98
CA LYS A 5 4.42 -11.66 -15.25
C LYS A 5 5.11 -13.00 -15.48
N VAL A 6 5.24 -13.79 -14.42
CA VAL A 6 5.58 -15.21 -14.58
C VAL A 6 4.47 -15.88 -15.39
N LYS A 7 4.82 -16.42 -16.56
CA LYS A 7 3.88 -17.20 -17.38
C LYS A 7 3.75 -18.59 -16.75
N THR A 8 2.51 -19.00 -16.54
CA THR A 8 2.18 -20.34 -16.01
C THR A 8 1.01 -20.89 -16.81
N ASP A 9 0.92 -22.22 -16.93
CA ASP A 9 -0.12 -22.84 -17.76
C ASP A 9 -1.52 -22.74 -17.14
N LYS A 10 -1.62 -22.97 -15.83
CA LYS A 10 -2.91 -23.06 -15.09
C LYS A 10 -2.90 -22.32 -13.75
N THR A 11 -1.77 -21.77 -13.30
CA THR A 11 -1.62 -21.22 -11.95
C THR A 11 -1.74 -19.70 -11.93
N ARG A 12 -2.94 -19.20 -11.61
CA ARG A 12 -3.19 -17.75 -11.57
C ARG A 12 -2.68 -17.08 -10.31
N LYS A 13 -2.54 -17.83 -9.21
CA LYS A 13 -2.16 -17.35 -7.87
C LYS A 13 -1.45 -18.46 -7.10
N VAL A 14 -0.44 -18.07 -6.33
CA VAL A 14 0.26 -18.91 -5.34
C VAL A 14 -0.06 -18.35 -3.95
N LEU A 15 -0.32 -19.23 -3.00
CA LEU A 15 -0.41 -18.88 -1.58
C LEU A 15 0.71 -19.62 -0.84
N LEU A 16 1.65 -18.86 -0.30
CA LEU A 16 2.69 -19.36 0.60
C LEU A 16 2.20 -19.21 2.04
N PHE A 17 2.22 -20.32 2.77
CA PHE A 17 1.87 -20.39 4.19
C PHE A 17 3.14 -20.70 4.97
N PHE A 18 3.55 -19.78 5.83
CA PHE A 18 4.73 -19.97 6.67
C PHE A 18 4.43 -20.85 7.87
N THR A 19 5.38 -21.74 8.18
CA THR A 19 5.26 -22.70 9.27
C THR A 19 6.63 -23.01 9.88
N ASP A 20 6.67 -23.20 11.19
CA ASP A 20 7.81 -23.70 11.96
C ASP A 20 7.73 -25.22 12.22
N LEU A 21 6.69 -25.89 11.69
CA LEU A 21 6.45 -27.32 11.86
C LEU A 21 7.34 -28.20 10.96
N GLN A 22 8.08 -27.58 10.04
CA GLN A 22 9.02 -28.25 9.14
C GLN A 22 10.27 -27.41 8.95
N THR A 23 11.39 -28.06 8.65
CA THR A 23 12.71 -27.41 8.51
C THR A 23 13.17 -27.25 7.07
N GLY A 24 12.55 -27.96 6.12
CA GLY A 24 12.91 -27.95 4.70
C GLY A 24 11.72 -27.62 3.79
N PRO A 25 11.95 -27.55 2.46
CA PRO A 25 10.89 -27.41 1.48
C PRO A 25 9.82 -28.51 1.65
N PRO A 26 8.57 -28.24 1.26
CA PRO A 26 7.50 -29.22 1.40
C PRO A 26 7.79 -30.46 0.51
N PRO A 27 7.39 -31.66 0.96
CA PRO A 27 7.66 -32.91 0.23
C PRO A 27 6.88 -33.03 -1.08
N GLU A 28 5.83 -32.24 -1.25
CA GLU A 28 4.97 -32.24 -2.43
C GLU A 28 4.81 -30.84 -3.00
N VAL A 29 4.79 -30.76 -4.33
CA VAL A 29 4.63 -29.52 -5.08
C VAL A 29 3.15 -29.14 -5.15
N ARG A 30 2.74 -28.17 -4.33
CA ARG A 30 1.36 -27.67 -4.27
C ARG A 30 1.33 -26.16 -4.59
N PRO A 31 1.34 -25.76 -5.87
CA PRO A 31 1.55 -24.37 -6.28
C PRO A 31 0.43 -23.41 -5.84
N ILE A 32 -0.78 -23.92 -5.55
CA ILE A 32 -1.88 -23.06 -5.06
C ILE A 32 -1.75 -22.79 -3.55
N ARG A 33 -1.27 -23.77 -2.78
CA ARG A 33 -1.10 -23.72 -1.32
C ARG A 33 0.19 -24.42 -0.93
N CYS A 34 1.27 -23.64 -0.86
CA CYS A 34 2.60 -24.13 -0.53
C CYS A 34 2.89 -23.81 0.94
N LEU A 35 3.16 -24.84 1.75
CA LEU A 35 3.68 -24.67 3.11
C LEU A 35 5.19 -24.48 3.03
N TRP A 36 5.71 -23.41 3.63
CA TRP A 36 7.11 -23.04 3.54
C TRP A 36 7.71 -22.85 4.94
N PRO A 37 8.90 -23.42 5.22
CA PRO A 37 9.55 -23.30 6.53
C PRO A 37 9.86 -21.82 6.84
N PHE A 38 9.63 -21.43 8.09
CA PHE A 38 9.88 -20.07 8.57
C PHE A 38 10.17 -20.05 10.07
N ASP A 39 11.25 -19.38 10.47
CA ASP A 39 11.59 -19.21 11.87
C ASP A 39 10.82 -18.04 12.49
N PHE A 40 9.72 -18.36 13.17
CA PHE A 40 8.92 -17.34 13.87
C PHE A 40 9.61 -16.80 15.12
N SER A 41 10.45 -17.60 15.78
CA SER A 41 11.13 -17.19 17.02
C SER A 41 12.08 -16.04 16.73
N ASP A 42 12.95 -16.24 15.74
CA ASP A 42 13.86 -15.21 15.29
C ASP A 42 13.11 -14.02 14.67
N TYR A 43 12.06 -14.28 13.89
CA TYR A 43 11.24 -13.23 13.32
C TYR A 43 10.65 -12.33 14.39
N ILE A 44 10.13 -12.86 15.49
CA ILE A 44 9.54 -12.06 16.57
C ILE A 44 10.58 -11.15 17.21
N ALA A 45 11.79 -11.68 17.44
CA ALA A 45 12.91 -10.96 18.06
C ALA A 45 13.52 -9.86 17.17
N ALA A 46 13.36 -9.98 15.84
CA ALA A 46 13.94 -9.07 14.86
C ALA A 46 13.30 -7.67 14.85
N ASP A 47 14.05 -6.69 14.34
CA ASP A 47 13.54 -5.33 14.13
C ASP A 47 12.59 -5.23 12.92
N ALA A 48 11.98 -4.06 12.70
CA ALA A 48 11.01 -3.87 11.62
C ALA A 48 11.59 -4.09 10.21
N ARG A 49 12.86 -3.74 9.98
CA ARG A 49 13.53 -3.92 8.68
C ARG A 49 13.85 -5.40 8.49
N GLU A 50 14.47 -6.02 9.48
CA GLU A 50 14.85 -7.42 9.47
C GLU A 50 13.64 -8.33 9.29
N LYS A 51 12.52 -8.02 9.94
CA LYS A 51 11.24 -8.73 9.74
C LYS A 51 10.80 -8.71 8.28
N LYS A 52 10.87 -7.55 7.61
CA LYS A 52 10.53 -7.43 6.18
C LYS A 52 11.48 -8.25 5.32
N GLN A 53 12.78 -8.19 5.62
CA GLN A 53 13.80 -8.92 4.87
C GLN A 53 13.56 -10.43 4.98
N ARG A 54 13.39 -10.94 6.21
CA ARG A 54 13.10 -12.37 6.47
C ARG A 54 11.85 -12.85 5.72
N VAL A 55 10.77 -12.06 5.73
CA VAL A 55 9.55 -12.39 4.97
C VAL A 55 9.82 -12.40 3.47
N LEU A 56 10.57 -11.43 2.93
CA LEU A 56 10.94 -11.38 1.52
C LEU A 56 11.80 -12.58 1.13
N ASP A 57 12.81 -12.92 1.92
CA ASP A 57 13.72 -14.05 1.69
C ASP A 57 12.96 -15.37 1.63
N ALA A 58 12.08 -15.60 2.61
CA ALA A 58 11.25 -16.80 2.65
C ALA A 58 10.25 -16.87 1.50
N LEU A 59 9.60 -15.74 1.15
CA LEU A 59 8.73 -15.68 -0.02
C LEU A 59 9.50 -15.99 -1.32
N HIS A 60 10.67 -15.39 -1.48
CA HIS A 60 11.49 -15.56 -2.68
C HIS A 60 12.00 -16.98 -2.82
N ALA A 61 12.56 -17.56 -1.76
CA ALA A 61 13.01 -18.95 -1.75
C ALA A 61 11.87 -19.93 -2.06
N GLY A 62 10.69 -19.73 -1.46
CA GLY A 62 9.51 -20.56 -1.74
C GLY A 62 9.00 -20.44 -3.17
N MET A 63 9.04 -19.24 -3.73
CA MET A 63 8.65 -19.00 -5.13
C MET A 63 9.66 -19.58 -6.13
N LEU A 64 10.96 -19.50 -5.86
CA LEU A 64 12.00 -20.12 -6.70
C LEU A 64 11.90 -21.65 -6.67
N TRP A 65 11.70 -22.24 -5.49
CA TRP A 65 11.47 -23.68 -5.38
C TRP A 65 10.23 -24.13 -6.18
N LEU A 66 9.13 -23.38 -6.11
CA LEU A 66 7.95 -23.65 -6.93
C LEU A 66 8.24 -23.50 -8.43
N ALA A 67 8.99 -22.47 -8.82
CA ALA A 67 9.34 -22.22 -10.21
C ALA A 67 10.15 -23.37 -10.80
N GLU A 68 11.16 -23.85 -10.08
CA GLU A 68 11.95 -25.02 -10.47
C GLU A 68 11.07 -26.26 -10.66
N ASN A 69 10.23 -26.57 -9.66
CA ASN A 69 9.41 -27.77 -9.65
C ASN A 69 8.22 -27.72 -10.63
N CYS A 70 7.80 -26.53 -11.06
CA CYS A 70 6.70 -26.34 -12.01
C CYS A 70 7.18 -25.88 -13.40
N GLY A 71 8.49 -25.80 -13.64
CA GLY A 71 9.06 -25.35 -14.92
C GLY A 71 8.77 -23.89 -15.26
N TRP A 72 8.60 -23.01 -14.27
CA TRP A 72 8.41 -21.58 -14.49
C TRP A 72 9.75 -20.87 -14.63
N ALA A 73 9.79 -19.80 -15.43
CA ALA A 73 10.98 -18.97 -15.55
C ALA A 73 11.27 -18.25 -14.21
N PRO A 74 12.48 -18.36 -13.65
CA PRO A 74 12.83 -17.74 -12.37
C PRO A 74 13.10 -16.23 -12.47
N GLN A 75 13.57 -15.76 -13.64
CA GLN A 75 14.04 -14.36 -13.82
C GLN A 75 13.07 -13.29 -13.29
N PRO A 76 11.74 -13.34 -13.56
CA PRO A 76 10.85 -12.30 -13.05
C PRO A 76 10.72 -12.29 -11.52
N LEU A 77 10.98 -13.43 -10.85
CA LEU A 77 11.01 -13.54 -9.39
C LEU A 77 12.28 -12.95 -8.81
N GLU A 78 13.42 -13.17 -9.47
CA GLU A 78 14.73 -12.62 -9.11
C GLU A 78 14.73 -11.09 -9.28
N ASP A 79 14.24 -10.60 -10.41
CA ASP A 79 14.11 -9.16 -10.66
C ASP A 79 13.21 -8.48 -9.60
N ALA A 80 12.14 -9.15 -9.19
CA ALA A 80 11.23 -8.68 -8.14
C ALA A 80 11.90 -8.59 -6.77
N TYR A 81 12.75 -9.58 -6.43
CA TYR A 81 13.53 -9.55 -5.20
C TYR A 81 14.53 -8.39 -5.22
N VAL A 82 15.29 -8.22 -6.30
CA VAL A 82 16.28 -7.14 -6.45
C VAL A 82 15.62 -5.76 -6.34
N GLU A 83 14.50 -5.53 -7.02
CA GLU A 83 13.77 -4.27 -6.94
C GLU A 83 13.22 -4.01 -5.54
N ALA A 84 12.75 -5.04 -4.82
CA ALA A 84 12.27 -4.90 -3.46
C ALA A 84 13.38 -4.47 -2.49
N VAL A 85 14.58 -5.06 -2.62
CA VAL A 85 15.77 -4.70 -1.84
C VAL A 85 16.25 -3.28 -2.21
N ALA A 86 16.33 -2.96 -3.51
CA ALA A 86 16.73 -1.63 -3.98
C ALA A 86 15.79 -0.50 -3.49
N ARG A 87 14.53 -0.83 -3.22
CA ARG A 87 13.52 0.08 -2.64
C ARG A 87 13.48 0.08 -1.12
N ASP A 88 14.47 -0.52 -0.48
CA ASP A 88 14.54 -0.60 0.98
C ASP A 88 13.29 -1.23 1.61
N LEU A 89 12.76 -2.27 0.94
CA LEU A 89 11.57 -3.01 1.38
C LEU A 89 10.34 -2.13 1.60
N THR A 90 10.30 -0.99 0.91
CA THR A 90 9.27 0.04 1.11
C THR A 90 8.29 0.05 -0.05
N LEU A 91 7.03 -0.23 0.26
CA LEU A 91 5.92 -0.07 -0.68
C LEU A 91 5.23 1.28 -0.44
N LYS A 92 5.47 2.23 -1.33
CA LYS A 92 4.81 3.54 -1.39
C LYS A 92 4.07 3.70 -2.70
N ALA A 93 2.85 4.21 -2.65
CA ALA A 93 2.07 4.54 -3.84
C ALA A 93 0.98 5.57 -3.49
N SER A 94 0.19 5.96 -4.50
CA SER A 94 -0.94 6.86 -4.33
C SER A 94 -2.24 6.14 -4.67
N LEU A 95 -3.31 6.54 -4.01
CA LEU A 95 -4.65 6.18 -4.46
C LEU A 95 -4.91 6.77 -5.85
N LYS A 96 -5.63 6.01 -6.68
CA LYS A 96 -6.04 6.48 -8.02
C LYS A 96 -7.03 7.63 -7.95
N LYS A 97 -7.92 7.61 -6.95
CA LYS A 97 -8.94 8.63 -6.74
C LYS A 97 -8.29 9.88 -6.14
N THR A 98 -8.76 11.04 -6.60
CA THR A 98 -8.38 12.35 -6.07
C THR A 98 -9.64 13.17 -5.85
N TRP A 99 -9.56 14.16 -4.97
CA TRP A 99 -10.72 14.93 -4.51
C TRP A 99 -10.49 16.41 -4.71
N PRO A 100 -11.14 17.04 -5.71
CA PRO A 100 -11.00 18.47 -5.92
C PRO A 100 -11.61 19.26 -4.77
N SER A 101 -10.98 20.38 -4.39
CA SER A 101 -11.54 21.31 -3.41
C SER A 101 -12.84 21.93 -3.93
N PRO A 102 -13.71 22.46 -3.05
CA PRO A 102 -14.98 23.07 -3.47
C PRO A 102 -14.81 24.18 -4.51
N ASP A 103 -13.76 24.99 -4.38
CA ASP A 103 -13.40 26.08 -5.31
C ASP A 103 -12.62 25.61 -6.56
N ARG A 104 -12.30 24.31 -6.65
CA ARG A 104 -11.48 23.68 -7.69
C ARG A 104 -10.13 24.37 -7.93
N ARG A 105 -9.56 25.06 -6.94
CA ARG A 105 -8.19 25.58 -7.02
C ARG A 105 -7.16 24.52 -6.65
N TYR A 106 -7.59 23.55 -5.83
CA TYR A 106 -6.76 22.46 -5.34
C TYR A 106 -7.42 21.10 -5.55
N ARG A 107 -6.65 20.06 -5.30
CA ARG A 107 -7.16 18.70 -5.10
C ARG A 107 -6.32 17.98 -4.06
N VAL A 108 -6.93 17.05 -3.34
CA VAL A 108 -6.23 16.13 -2.48
C VAL A 108 -6.01 14.81 -3.21
N ARG A 109 -4.78 14.31 -3.15
CA ARG A 109 -4.40 12.93 -3.44
C ARG A 109 -3.99 12.28 -2.12
N VAL A 110 -4.34 11.03 -1.92
CA VAL A 110 -3.86 10.29 -0.75
C VAL A 110 -2.69 9.40 -1.17
N ASP A 111 -1.55 9.64 -0.57
CA ASP A 111 -0.38 8.77 -0.65
C ASP A 111 -0.41 7.78 0.51
N PHE A 112 0.09 6.57 0.28
CA PHE A 112 0.17 5.55 1.30
C PHE A 112 1.53 4.87 1.31
N ARG A 113 1.91 4.40 2.49
CA ARG A 113 3.09 3.56 2.72
C ARG A 113 2.71 2.34 3.54
N PHE A 114 3.00 1.16 3.02
CA PHE A 114 2.86 -0.08 3.78
C PHE A 114 4.06 -0.31 4.69
N ASP A 115 3.73 -0.76 5.88
CA ASP A 115 4.63 -1.39 6.84
C ASP A 115 4.04 -2.76 7.24
N ILE A 116 4.74 -3.50 8.09
CA ILE A 116 4.29 -4.83 8.54
C ILE A 116 2.97 -4.74 9.30
N ASP A 117 2.84 -3.77 10.18
CA ASP A 117 1.74 -3.63 11.15
C ASP A 117 0.81 -2.44 10.87
N ALA A 118 1.17 -1.60 9.90
CA ALA A 118 0.44 -0.37 9.60
C ALA A 118 0.48 0.00 8.12
N VAL A 119 -0.59 0.63 7.65
CA VAL A 119 -0.61 1.44 6.44
C VAL A 119 -0.65 2.90 6.88
N TYR A 120 0.38 3.66 6.53
CA TYR A 120 0.44 5.10 6.78
C TYR A 120 -0.21 5.83 5.62
N LEU A 121 -1.04 6.83 5.93
CA LEU A 121 -1.77 7.64 4.97
C LEU A 121 -1.34 9.10 5.10
N ASP A 122 -0.99 9.71 3.99
CA ASP A 122 -0.69 11.14 3.87
C ASP A 122 -1.69 11.78 2.90
N ALA A 123 -2.28 12.90 3.31
CA ALA A 123 -3.08 13.74 2.43
C ALA A 123 -2.16 14.77 1.76
N VAL A 124 -2.11 14.71 0.43
CA VAL A 124 -1.24 15.54 -0.40
C VAL A 124 -2.11 16.54 -1.15
N LEU A 125 -1.95 17.81 -0.81
CA LEU A 125 -2.60 18.90 -1.48
C LEU A 125 -1.80 19.29 -2.72
N THR A 126 -2.43 19.25 -3.90
CA THR A 126 -1.83 19.76 -5.13
C THR A 126 -2.68 20.86 -5.73
N LYS A 127 -2.09 21.67 -6.62
CA LYS A 127 -2.89 22.52 -7.51
C LYS A 127 -3.85 21.65 -8.34
N TYR A 128 -5.03 22.19 -8.65
CA TYR A 128 -6.06 21.45 -9.39
C TYR A 128 -5.60 21.12 -10.83
N HIS A 129 -5.10 22.11 -11.55
CA HIS A 129 -4.48 21.96 -12.87
C HIS A 129 -2.96 21.77 -12.73
N GLY A 130 -2.54 20.59 -12.25
CA GLY A 130 -1.12 20.24 -12.18
C GLY A 130 -0.81 19.13 -11.17
N SER A 131 0.47 18.78 -11.09
CA SER A 131 1.01 17.84 -10.10
C SER A 131 1.80 18.53 -8.99
N GLN A 132 1.88 19.87 -9.01
CA GLN A 132 2.64 20.62 -8.01
C GLN A 132 2.03 20.44 -6.62
N GLU A 133 2.81 19.83 -5.73
CA GLU A 133 2.50 19.69 -4.32
C GLU A 133 2.61 21.05 -3.63
N VAL A 134 1.55 21.40 -2.90
CA VAL A 134 1.44 22.63 -2.10
C VAL A 134 1.72 22.31 -0.64
N ALA A 135 1.16 21.20 -0.15
CA ALA A 135 1.38 20.71 1.20
C ALA A 135 1.14 19.21 1.30
N ARG A 136 1.71 18.60 2.33
CA ARG A 136 1.50 17.21 2.71
C ARG A 136 1.29 17.13 4.20
N LEU A 137 0.15 16.58 4.60
CA LEU A 137 -0.22 16.40 6.00
C LEU A 137 -0.42 14.92 6.29
N LYS A 138 0.02 14.49 7.48
CA LYS A 138 -0.23 13.13 7.96
C LYS A 138 -1.73 12.99 8.23
N LEU A 139 -2.36 12.06 7.54
CA LEU A 139 -3.79 11.79 7.69
C LEU A 139 -4.03 10.78 8.81
N GLY A 140 -3.18 9.75 8.88
CA GLY A 140 -3.21 8.79 9.97
C GLY A 140 -2.53 7.48 9.62
N LYS A 141 -2.87 6.44 10.39
CA LYS A 141 -2.47 5.06 10.12
C LYS A 141 -3.67 4.13 10.27
N ALA A 142 -3.63 3.02 9.56
CA ALA A 142 -4.66 2.00 9.51
C ALA A 142 -4.03 0.60 9.58
N ARG A 143 -4.80 -0.44 9.91
CA ARG A 143 -4.27 -1.82 10.02
C ARG A 143 -4.21 -2.50 8.64
N PRO A 144 -3.08 -3.12 8.25
CA PRO A 144 -3.03 -3.85 6.99
C PRO A 144 -3.89 -5.11 7.06
N TYR A 145 -4.69 -5.34 6.03
CA TYR A 145 -5.35 -6.62 5.77
C TYR A 145 -5.54 -6.80 4.26
N ARG A 146 -5.99 -8.00 3.87
CA ARG A 146 -6.18 -8.32 2.46
C ARG A 146 -7.24 -7.42 1.82
N GLY A 147 -6.82 -6.60 0.86
CA GLY A 147 -7.72 -5.70 0.11
C GLY A 147 -7.90 -4.32 0.75
N CYS A 148 -7.21 -4.01 1.85
CA CYS A 148 -7.39 -2.79 2.63
C CYS A 148 -7.33 -1.47 1.83
N MET A 149 -6.55 -1.40 0.75
CA MET A 149 -6.48 -0.17 -0.06
C MET A 149 -7.77 0.13 -0.83
N PHE A 150 -8.61 -0.87 -1.12
CA PHE A 150 -9.93 -0.62 -1.69
C PHE A 150 -10.84 0.09 -0.68
N ASP A 151 -10.73 -0.30 0.60
CA ASP A 151 -11.57 0.22 1.66
C ASP A 151 -11.06 1.58 2.15
N TYR A 152 -9.76 1.73 2.41
CA TYR A 152 -9.16 2.98 2.88
C TYR A 152 -9.21 4.11 1.84
N GLY A 153 -9.41 3.77 0.56
CA GLY A 153 -9.53 4.74 -0.51
C GLY A 153 -10.94 4.99 -1.02
N ALA A 154 -11.96 4.43 -0.38
CA ALA A 154 -13.31 4.41 -0.91
C ALA A 154 -13.95 5.82 -0.94
N GLU A 155 -13.94 6.49 0.20
CA GLU A 155 -14.77 7.67 0.46
C GLU A 155 -13.91 8.81 0.99
N GLY A 156 -13.85 9.90 0.23
CA GLY A 156 -13.18 11.12 0.67
C GLY A 156 -14.01 12.32 0.26
N GLU A 157 -14.02 13.34 1.11
CA GLU A 157 -14.82 14.54 0.89
C GLU A 157 -14.19 15.75 1.59
N TRP A 158 -14.57 16.93 1.10
CA TRP A 158 -14.27 18.19 1.78
C TRP A 158 -15.45 18.51 2.69
N THR A 159 -15.23 18.48 4.01
CA THR A 159 -16.26 18.81 5.00
C THR A 159 -16.30 20.31 5.30
N ALA A 160 -15.23 21.01 4.98
CA ALA A 160 -15.13 22.46 4.99
C ALA A 160 -14.17 22.93 3.89
N PRO A 161 -14.11 24.24 3.58
CA PRO A 161 -13.15 24.83 2.65
C PRO A 161 -11.72 24.31 2.66
N THR A 162 -11.18 24.08 3.85
CA THR A 162 -9.79 23.66 4.07
C THR A 162 -9.69 22.28 4.72
N VAL A 163 -10.82 21.70 5.12
CA VAL A 163 -10.87 20.45 5.87
C VAL A 163 -11.24 19.31 4.94
N PHE A 164 -10.30 18.36 4.80
CA PHE A 164 -10.48 17.14 4.04
C PHE A 164 -10.64 15.95 4.97
N GLU A 165 -11.55 15.06 4.62
CA GLU A 165 -11.85 13.85 5.36
C GLU A 165 -11.78 12.63 4.44
N LEU A 166 -11.16 11.57 4.95
CA LEU A 166 -11.13 10.25 4.34
C LEU A 166 -11.81 9.26 5.27
N ARG A 167 -12.70 8.45 4.73
CA ARG A 167 -13.41 7.39 5.43
C ARG A 167 -13.10 6.06 4.77
N SER A 168 -12.84 5.06 5.60
CA SER A 168 -12.84 3.68 5.12
C SER A 168 -14.26 3.28 4.70
N SER A 169 -14.39 2.27 3.84
CA SER A 169 -15.68 1.66 3.51
C SER A 169 -16.45 1.16 4.77
N SER A 170 -17.73 0.86 4.57
CA SER A 170 -18.74 0.61 5.60
C SER A 170 -18.43 -0.48 6.63
N PHE A 171 -17.49 -1.38 6.37
CA PHE A 171 -17.13 -2.45 7.31
C PHE A 171 -16.14 -2.01 8.40
N ILE A 172 -15.17 -1.15 8.09
CA ILE A 172 -14.13 -0.74 9.03
C ILE A 172 -14.50 0.52 9.80
N LYS A 173 -15.25 1.43 9.17
CA LYS A 173 -15.74 2.68 9.76
C LYS A 173 -14.65 3.55 10.42
N GLU A 174 -13.41 3.45 9.94
CA GLU A 174 -12.34 4.37 10.29
C GLU A 174 -12.51 5.68 9.53
N LYS A 175 -12.11 6.78 10.17
CA LYS A 175 -12.23 8.14 9.66
C LYS A 175 -10.97 8.91 10.02
N TRP A 176 -10.46 9.66 9.06
CA TRP A 176 -9.28 10.51 9.22
C TRP A 176 -9.58 11.90 8.65
N THR A 177 -9.16 12.94 9.37
CA THR A 177 -9.45 14.33 9.02
C THR A 177 -8.16 15.14 9.10
N VAL A 178 -7.95 16.02 8.12
CA VAL A 178 -6.85 16.98 8.09
C VAL A 178 -7.37 18.35 7.71
N ASP A 179 -6.72 19.39 8.22
CA ASP A 179 -7.00 20.78 7.88
C ASP A 179 -5.80 21.41 7.18
N PHE A 180 -6.03 21.90 5.95
CA PHE A 180 -5.04 22.56 5.11
C PHE A 180 -5.04 24.09 5.27
N ALA A 181 -5.65 24.65 6.30
CA ALA A 181 -5.72 26.09 6.52
C ALA A 181 -4.36 26.81 6.43
N SER A 182 -3.28 26.20 6.93
CA SER A 182 -1.94 26.79 6.85
C SER A 182 -1.34 26.82 5.44
N ALA A 183 -1.90 26.07 4.49
CA ALA A 183 -1.41 25.90 3.12
C ALA A 183 -2.36 26.46 2.06
N MET A 184 -3.60 26.78 2.44
CA MET A 184 -4.60 27.41 1.60
C MET A 184 -4.76 28.87 2.03
N PRO A 185 -4.48 29.86 1.16
CA PRO A 185 -4.65 31.26 1.52
C PRO A 185 -6.12 31.57 1.88
N HIS A 186 -6.32 32.30 2.98
CA HIS A 186 -7.63 32.67 3.52
C HIS A 186 -8.46 33.60 2.61
N ASP A 187 -7.83 34.23 1.61
CA ASP A 187 -8.43 35.31 0.80
C ASP A 187 -9.44 34.85 -0.28
N ALA A 188 -10.02 33.65 -0.16
CA ALA A 188 -10.96 33.10 -1.16
C ALA A 188 -12.41 32.96 -0.66
N TYR A 189 -12.67 33.14 0.64
CA TYR A 189 -14.02 33.03 1.21
C TYR A 189 -14.52 34.40 1.68
N GLY A 190 -14.57 35.35 0.74
CA GLY A 190 -15.40 36.54 0.93
C GLY A 190 -16.88 36.17 0.83
N PRO A 191 -17.77 36.82 1.60
CA PRO A 191 -19.21 36.55 1.51
C PRO A 191 -19.67 36.78 0.06
N GLN A 192 -20.35 35.79 -0.52
CA GLN A 192 -21.19 36.03 -1.70
C GLN A 192 -22.23 37.06 -1.27
N ASN A 193 -22.03 38.31 -1.68
CA ASN A 193 -23.09 39.30 -1.66
C ASN A 193 -24.13 38.85 -2.68
N ASP A 194 -25.20 38.25 -2.19
CA ASP A 194 -26.49 38.26 -2.87
C ASP A 194 -26.92 39.72 -3.01
N ALA A 195 -26.73 40.27 -4.20
CA ALA A 195 -27.26 41.57 -4.58
C ALA A 195 -27.89 41.47 -5.98
N ARG A 196 -29.19 41.19 -5.93
CA ARG A 196 -30.28 41.49 -6.90
C ARG A 196 -30.29 40.79 -8.25
#